data_AF-A0A3D3DHE0-F1
#
_entry.id   AF-A0A3D3DHE0-F1
#
_cell.length_a   1.000
_cell.length_b   1.000
_cell.length_c   1.000
_cell.angle_alpha   90.00
_cell.angle_beta   90.00
_cell.angle_gamma   90.00
#
_symmetry.space_group_name_H-M   'P 1'
#
loop_
_entity.id
_entity.type
_entity.pdbx_description
1 polymer ?
#
loop_
_entity_poly.entity_id
_entity_poly.type
_entity_poly.pdbx_seq_one_letter_code
_entity_poly.pdbx_strand_id
1 'polypeptide(L)'
;MTIIICNNLVKSPEGCFKRDVIEGYGLSRVETDVLWDYVNNFVKEHYLACRFDNQIIFYAVSADEPAGKPIKDCRIIPVNLTLYRHTDWKIKAKLGIPALRESLVARLSEEAHHQGGLLSQTDLAEILIVDKSTVKRIVKRIKARGDSIPTRGEIKDIGPGISHKARIIELLLKRYQPTEVVLKTKHSLSSVTRYFEN
;
A
#
# COMPACT_ATOMS: atom_id res chain seq x y z
N MET A 1 -10.51 -27.13 -13.35
CA MET A 1 -9.92 -26.01 -12.58
C MET A 1 -8.52 -26.30 -12.04
N THR A 2 -8.16 -27.56 -11.76
CA THR A 2 -6.86 -27.98 -11.21
C THR A 2 -5.65 -27.77 -12.15
N ILE A 3 -5.84 -27.91 -13.47
CA ILE A 3 -4.76 -27.81 -14.47
C ILE A 3 -4.19 -26.38 -14.60
N ILE A 4 -5.02 -25.35 -14.42
CA ILE A 4 -4.58 -23.94 -14.53
C ILE A 4 -3.71 -23.53 -13.32
N ILE A 5 -3.94 -24.14 -12.15
CA ILE A 5 -3.26 -23.81 -10.89
C ILE A 5 -1.80 -24.28 -10.92
N CYS A 6 -1.52 -25.47 -11.46
CA CYS A 6 -0.14 -25.95 -11.63
C CYS A 6 0.64 -25.06 -12.60
N ASN A 7 0.01 -24.58 -13.68
CA ASN A 7 0.71 -23.88 -14.75
C ASN A 7 1.30 -22.51 -14.34
N ASN A 8 0.72 -21.83 -13.35
CA ASN A 8 1.23 -20.52 -12.90
C ASN A 8 2.36 -20.64 -11.89
N LEU A 9 2.35 -21.66 -11.03
CA LEU A 9 3.47 -21.95 -10.12
C LEU A 9 4.72 -22.30 -10.92
N VAL A 10 4.58 -23.11 -11.97
CA VAL A 10 5.67 -23.51 -12.89
C VAL A 10 6.35 -22.32 -13.59
N LYS A 11 5.69 -21.16 -13.69
CA LYS A 11 6.21 -19.93 -14.33
C LYS A 11 6.68 -18.89 -13.31
N SER A 12 7.22 -19.34 -12.19
CA SER A 12 7.86 -18.49 -11.19
C SER A 12 9.24 -19.06 -10.87
N PRO A 13 10.23 -18.26 -10.44
CA PRO A 13 11.54 -18.83 -10.10
C PRO A 13 11.48 -19.84 -8.95
N GLU A 14 10.54 -19.68 -8.02
CA GLU A 14 10.20 -20.72 -7.05
C GLU A 14 9.78 -22.02 -7.74
N GLY A 15 8.76 -21.99 -8.59
CA GLY A 15 8.26 -23.22 -9.21
C GLY A 15 9.19 -23.83 -10.25
N CYS A 16 9.98 -23.02 -10.97
CA CYS A 16 11.08 -23.51 -11.80
C CYS A 16 12.12 -24.22 -10.93
N PHE A 17 12.61 -23.56 -9.88
CA PHE A 17 13.56 -24.16 -8.93
C PHE A 17 13.03 -25.47 -8.37
N LYS A 18 11.79 -25.47 -7.85
CA LYS A 18 11.16 -26.64 -7.26
C LYS A 18 11.00 -27.77 -8.27
N ARG A 19 10.60 -27.47 -9.51
CA ARG A 19 10.52 -28.48 -10.58
C ARG A 19 11.91 -29.04 -10.87
N ASP A 20 12.90 -28.17 -11.07
CA ASP A 20 14.24 -28.57 -11.50
C ASP A 20 14.95 -29.41 -10.42
N VAL A 21 14.73 -29.14 -9.13
CA VAL A 21 15.30 -29.97 -8.05
C VAL A 21 14.58 -31.30 -7.86
N ILE A 22 13.26 -31.36 -8.09
CA ILE A 22 12.51 -32.62 -8.06
C ILE A 22 12.89 -33.50 -9.26
N GLU A 23 12.86 -32.94 -10.46
CA GLU A 23 13.12 -33.68 -11.72
C GLU A 23 14.60 -33.99 -11.90
N GLY A 24 15.49 -33.07 -11.53
CA GLY A 24 16.93 -33.21 -11.71
C GLY A 24 17.64 -33.96 -10.59
N TYR A 25 17.11 -33.93 -9.37
CA TYR A 25 17.80 -34.45 -8.18
C TYR A 25 16.94 -35.37 -7.30
N GLY A 26 15.68 -35.62 -7.68
CA GLY A 26 14.82 -36.61 -7.02
C GLY A 26 14.32 -36.21 -5.63
N LEU A 27 14.37 -34.92 -5.27
CA LEU A 27 13.88 -34.45 -3.97
C LEU A 27 12.37 -34.68 -3.83
N SER A 28 11.93 -35.00 -2.62
CA SER A 28 10.51 -34.98 -2.28
C SER A 28 9.98 -33.54 -2.26
N ARG A 29 8.65 -33.39 -2.32
CA ARG A 29 7.99 -32.07 -2.23
C ARG A 29 8.33 -31.33 -0.93
N VAL A 30 8.42 -32.06 0.18
CA VAL A 30 8.72 -31.47 1.50
C VAL A 30 10.16 -30.97 1.55
N GLU A 31 11.12 -31.79 1.11
CA GLU A 31 12.53 -31.38 1.04
C GLU A 31 12.73 -30.18 0.12
N THR A 32 11.98 -30.15 -0.98
CA THR A 32 12.00 -29.06 -1.96
C THR A 32 11.47 -27.73 -1.38
N ASP A 33 10.41 -27.78 -0.57
CA ASP A 33 9.87 -26.59 0.10
C ASP A 33 10.88 -26.05 1.12
N VAL A 34 11.48 -26.92 1.94
CA VAL A 34 12.50 -26.55 2.93
C VAL A 34 13.74 -25.97 2.26
N LEU A 35 14.21 -26.59 1.17
CA LEU A 35 15.38 -26.13 0.44
C LEU A 35 15.14 -24.76 -0.21
N TRP A 36 13.97 -24.54 -0.78
CA TRP A 36 13.59 -23.24 -1.32
C TRP A 36 13.63 -22.16 -0.25
N ASP A 37 13.05 -22.42 0.93
CA ASP A 37 13.05 -21.44 2.03
C ASP A 37 14.47 -21.12 2.49
N TYR A 38 15.34 -22.14 2.61
CA TYR A 38 16.74 -21.94 2.94
C TYR A 38 17.48 -21.07 1.92
N VAL A 39 17.41 -21.43 0.63
CA VAL A 39 18.08 -20.68 -0.45
C VAL A 39 17.55 -19.25 -0.53
N ASN A 40 16.24 -19.07 -0.42
CA ASN A 40 15.61 -17.76 -0.46
C ASN A 40 16.04 -16.88 0.72
N ASN A 41 16.18 -17.45 1.91
CA ASN A 41 16.70 -16.71 3.07
C ASN A 41 18.19 -16.42 2.94
N PHE A 42 18.99 -17.36 2.45
CA PHE A 42 20.40 -17.12 2.16
C PHE A 42 20.59 -15.98 1.15
N VAL A 43 19.80 -15.95 0.08
CA VAL A 43 19.83 -14.85 -0.91
C VAL A 43 19.44 -13.52 -0.27
N LYS A 44 18.38 -13.47 0.56
CA LYS A 44 17.99 -12.26 1.30
C LYS A 44 19.09 -11.74 2.21
N GLU A 45 19.78 -12.64 2.91
CA GLU A 45 20.79 -12.31 3.91
C GLU A 45 22.12 -11.91 3.29
N HIS A 46 22.49 -12.52 2.15
CA HIS A 46 23.84 -12.40 1.60
C HIS A 46 23.93 -11.67 0.25
N TYR A 47 22.83 -11.55 -0.51
CA TYR A 47 22.82 -10.83 -1.77
C TYR A 47 21.85 -9.64 -1.72
N LEU A 48 22.39 -8.44 -1.93
CA LEU A 48 21.66 -7.19 -2.11
C LEU A 48 20.94 -7.14 -3.48
N ALA A 49 20.24 -8.21 -3.86
CA ALA A 49 19.28 -8.13 -4.96
C ALA A 49 18.04 -7.44 -4.40
N CYS A 50 17.96 -6.12 -4.58
CA CYS A 50 16.94 -5.29 -3.91
C CYS A 50 15.49 -5.63 -4.29
N ARG A 51 15.21 -6.56 -5.20
CA ARG A 51 13.84 -6.94 -5.57
C ARG A 51 13.75 -8.42 -5.98
N PHE A 52 12.71 -9.09 -5.51
CA PHE A 52 12.29 -10.44 -5.91
C PHE A 52 11.51 -10.42 -7.23
N ASP A 53 11.25 -11.62 -7.74
CA ASP A 53 10.37 -11.79 -8.89
C ASP A 53 8.97 -11.28 -8.61
N ASN A 54 8.33 -10.74 -9.65
CA ASN A 54 7.04 -10.08 -9.56
C ASN A 54 7.00 -8.85 -8.62
N GLN A 55 8.16 -8.35 -8.21
CA GLN A 55 8.27 -7.03 -7.60
C GLN A 55 8.66 -5.97 -8.62
N ILE A 56 8.17 -4.75 -8.40
CA ILE A 56 8.58 -3.55 -9.10
C ILE A 56 9.28 -2.60 -8.14
N ILE A 57 10.14 -1.73 -8.68
CA ILE A 57 10.58 -0.53 -7.98
C ILE A 57 9.60 0.58 -8.34
N PHE A 58 8.97 1.17 -7.34
CA PHE A 58 8.11 2.34 -7.50
C PHE A 58 8.69 3.52 -6.72
N TYR A 59 8.50 4.72 -7.23
CA TYR A 59 9.02 5.94 -6.63
C TYR A 59 7.91 6.62 -5.84
N ALA A 60 7.92 6.42 -4.52
CA ALA A 60 6.91 6.92 -3.59
C ALA A 60 7.39 8.18 -2.87
N VAL A 61 6.46 9.00 -2.40
CA VAL A 61 6.82 10.18 -1.58
C VAL A 61 7.33 9.71 -0.22
N SER A 62 8.45 10.26 0.25
CA SER A 62 8.99 9.95 1.56
C SER A 62 7.96 10.22 2.67
N ALA A 63 7.89 9.32 3.64
CA ALA A 63 7.05 9.44 4.82
C ALA A 63 7.46 10.62 5.71
N ASP A 64 8.64 11.21 5.53
CA ASP A 64 9.09 12.38 6.28
C ASP A 64 8.55 13.70 5.67
N GLU A 65 8.04 13.68 4.45
CA GLU A 65 7.52 14.87 3.78
C GLU A 65 6.23 15.39 4.45
N PRO A 66 6.10 16.71 4.68
CA PRO A 66 4.92 17.28 5.29
C PRO A 66 3.71 17.29 4.34
N ALA A 67 2.52 17.47 4.91
CA ALA A 67 1.30 17.71 4.13
C ALA A 67 1.37 19.07 3.41
N GLY A 68 0.66 19.20 2.29
CA GLY A 68 0.51 20.47 1.55
C GLY A 68 1.69 20.86 0.65
N LYS A 69 2.82 20.16 0.71
CA LYS A 69 3.92 20.35 -0.24
C LYS A 69 3.53 19.82 -1.63
N PRO A 70 3.74 20.58 -2.72
CA PRO A 70 3.50 20.08 -4.06
C PRO A 70 4.30 18.80 -4.33
N ILE A 71 3.70 17.83 -5.01
CA ILE A 71 4.33 16.52 -5.28
C ILE A 71 5.67 16.69 -5.98
N LYS A 72 5.76 17.62 -6.94
CA LYS A 72 6.99 17.96 -7.69
C LYS A 72 8.17 18.38 -6.80
N ASP A 73 7.88 18.88 -5.61
CA ASP A 73 8.89 19.39 -4.67
C ASP A 73 9.12 18.40 -3.51
N CYS A 74 8.35 17.31 -3.44
CA CYS A 74 8.51 16.27 -2.42
C CYS A 74 9.74 15.41 -2.73
N ARG A 75 10.47 15.01 -1.68
CA ARG A 75 11.45 13.93 -1.77
C ARG A 75 10.75 12.64 -2.14
N ILE A 76 11.18 12.06 -3.25
CA ILE A 76 10.72 10.78 -3.74
C ILE A 76 11.80 9.74 -3.43
N ILE A 77 11.40 8.56 -2.95
CA ILE A 77 12.29 7.45 -2.62
C ILE A 77 11.84 6.19 -3.37
N PRO A 78 12.79 5.32 -3.77
CA PRO A 78 12.45 4.03 -4.35
C PRO A 78 11.93 3.09 -3.26
N VAL A 79 10.85 2.36 -3.56
CA VAL A 79 10.30 1.28 -2.73
C VAL A 79 10.04 0.04 -3.59
N ASN A 80 10.26 -1.13 -3.01
CA ASN A 80 9.98 -2.41 -3.65
C ASN A 80 8.55 -2.85 -3.34
N LEU A 81 7.80 -3.16 -4.39
CA LEU A 81 6.38 -3.46 -4.30
C LEU A 81 6.06 -4.80 -4.97
N THR A 82 5.38 -5.68 -4.24
CA THR A 82 5.06 -7.05 -4.68
C THR A 82 3.71 -7.12 -5.36
N LEU A 83 3.72 -7.12 -6.70
CA LEU A 83 2.49 -7.16 -7.52
C LEU A 83 1.80 -8.54 -7.51
N TYR A 84 2.57 -9.60 -7.29
CA TYR A 84 2.04 -10.95 -7.26
C TYR A 84 2.82 -11.83 -6.29
N ARG A 85 2.10 -12.54 -5.42
CA ARG A 85 2.62 -13.64 -4.63
C ARG A 85 2.01 -14.93 -5.14
N HIS A 86 2.77 -16.03 -5.09
CA HIS A 86 2.24 -17.32 -5.50
C HIS A 86 0.98 -17.71 -4.70
N THR A 87 0.79 -17.22 -3.46
CA THR A 87 -0.42 -17.50 -2.66
C THR A 87 -1.66 -16.71 -3.08
N ASP A 88 -1.54 -15.69 -3.95
CA ASP A 88 -2.65 -14.83 -4.36
C ASP A 88 -3.74 -15.57 -5.12
N TRP A 89 -3.40 -16.71 -5.76
CA TRP A 89 -4.38 -17.56 -6.39
C TRP A 89 -5.41 -18.09 -5.39
N LYS A 90 -5.02 -18.34 -4.13
CA LYS A 90 -5.92 -18.84 -3.07
C LYS A 90 -7.00 -17.81 -2.75
N ILE A 91 -6.60 -16.54 -2.65
CA ILE A 91 -7.51 -15.41 -2.42
C ILE A 91 -8.46 -15.27 -3.61
N LYS A 92 -7.93 -15.26 -4.83
CA LYS A 92 -8.72 -15.17 -6.06
C LYS A 92 -9.72 -16.33 -6.19
N ALA A 93 -9.30 -17.56 -5.89
CA ALA A 93 -10.14 -18.75 -6.01
C ALA A 93 -11.27 -18.76 -4.97
N LYS A 94 -10.98 -18.34 -3.73
CA LYS A 94 -11.96 -18.37 -2.64
C LYS A 94 -12.89 -17.15 -2.61
N LEU A 95 -12.38 -15.96 -2.91
CA LEU A 95 -13.04 -14.67 -2.67
C LEU A 95 -13.16 -13.78 -3.92
N GLY A 96 -12.61 -14.23 -5.05
CA GLY A 96 -12.67 -13.52 -6.32
C GLY A 96 -11.66 -12.37 -6.47
N ILE A 97 -11.68 -11.75 -7.65
CA ILE A 97 -10.79 -10.65 -8.01
C ILE A 97 -10.95 -9.41 -7.10
N PRO A 98 -12.16 -9.00 -6.67
CA PRO A 98 -12.30 -7.84 -5.79
C PRO A 98 -11.52 -7.98 -4.48
N ALA A 99 -11.55 -9.17 -3.86
CA ALA A 99 -10.81 -9.46 -2.64
C ALA A 99 -9.29 -9.51 -2.89
N LEU A 100 -8.85 -10.06 -4.03
CA LEU A 100 -7.45 -10.01 -4.42
C LEU A 100 -6.94 -8.56 -4.57
N ARG A 101 -7.71 -7.70 -5.25
CA ARG A 101 -7.34 -6.28 -5.39
C ARG A 101 -7.25 -5.57 -4.05
N GLU A 102 -8.17 -5.87 -3.15
CA GLU A 102 -8.14 -5.34 -1.80
C GLU A 102 -6.88 -5.78 -1.02
N SER A 103 -6.52 -7.06 -1.10
CA SER A 103 -5.28 -7.57 -0.53
C SER A 103 -4.04 -6.91 -1.13
N LEU A 104 -4.04 -6.64 -2.44
CA LEU A 104 -2.96 -5.91 -3.10
C LEU A 104 -2.86 -4.45 -2.62
N VAL A 105 -3.99 -3.73 -2.51
CA VAL A 105 -3.99 -2.34 -1.99
C VAL A 105 -3.38 -2.29 -0.60
N ALA A 106 -3.77 -3.20 0.29
CA ALA A 106 -3.22 -3.28 1.64
C ALA A 106 -1.72 -3.59 1.61
N ARG A 107 -1.31 -4.65 0.87
CA ARG A 107 0.08 -5.08 0.75
C ARG A 107 0.98 -3.96 0.23
N LEU A 108 0.64 -3.34 -0.88
CA LEU A 108 1.47 -2.33 -1.54
C LEU A 108 1.65 -1.10 -0.64
N SER A 109 0.59 -0.71 0.06
CA SER A 109 0.65 0.41 1.00
C SER A 109 1.56 0.10 2.19
N GLU A 110 1.44 -1.10 2.76
CA GLU A 110 2.26 -1.54 3.89
C GLU A 110 3.73 -1.69 3.51
N GLU A 111 4.01 -2.32 2.36
CA GLU A 111 5.37 -2.48 1.84
C GLU A 111 6.03 -1.12 1.59
N ALA A 112 5.33 -0.16 1.00
CA ALA A 112 5.85 1.20 0.84
C ALA A 112 6.12 1.86 2.20
N HIS A 113 5.17 1.75 3.14
CA HIS A 113 5.28 2.37 4.45
C HIS A 113 6.47 1.85 5.26
N HIS A 114 6.67 0.52 5.29
CA HIS A 114 7.83 -0.10 5.94
C HIS A 114 9.18 0.36 5.35
N GLN A 115 9.19 0.78 4.08
CA GLN A 115 10.38 1.31 3.41
C GLN A 115 10.50 2.84 3.53
N GLY A 116 9.67 3.48 4.36
CA GLY A 116 9.67 4.92 4.57
C GLY A 116 9.02 5.72 3.44
N GLY A 117 8.24 5.08 2.56
CA GLY A 117 7.50 5.70 1.46
C GLY A 117 5.99 5.68 1.71
N LEU A 118 5.25 6.60 1.11
CA LEU A 118 3.79 6.65 1.21
C LEU A 118 3.17 6.71 -0.18
N LEU A 119 2.34 5.71 -0.49
CA LEU A 119 1.57 5.67 -1.74
C LEU A 119 0.29 6.49 -1.61
N SER A 120 -0.01 7.27 -2.64
CA SER A 120 -1.31 7.91 -2.81
C SER A 120 -2.34 6.92 -3.39
N GLN A 121 -3.63 7.24 -3.25
CA GLN A 121 -4.68 6.45 -3.92
C GLN A 121 -4.59 6.51 -5.45
N THR A 122 -3.95 7.55 -6.00
CA THR A 122 -3.68 7.65 -7.44
C THR A 122 -2.55 6.69 -7.83
N ASP A 123 -1.48 6.62 -7.03
CA ASP A 123 -0.34 5.71 -7.27
C ASP A 123 -0.82 4.25 -7.27
N LEU A 124 -1.62 3.89 -6.27
CA LEU A 124 -2.24 2.56 -6.18
C LEU A 124 -3.14 2.24 -7.38
N ALA A 125 -3.84 3.23 -7.92
CA ALA A 125 -4.69 3.07 -9.08
C ALA A 125 -3.87 2.82 -10.35
N GLU A 126 -2.76 3.55 -10.51
CA GLU A 126 -1.82 3.38 -11.62
C GLU A 126 -1.14 2.01 -11.57
N ILE A 127 -0.58 1.64 -10.39
CA ILE A 127 0.08 0.34 -10.19
C ILE A 127 -0.87 -0.83 -10.47
N LEU A 128 -2.14 -0.71 -10.06
CA LEU A 128 -3.15 -1.77 -10.24
C LEU A 128 -3.90 -1.68 -11.57
N ILE A 129 -3.64 -0.67 -12.39
CA ILE A 129 -4.29 -0.42 -13.68
C ILE A 129 -5.82 -0.39 -13.51
N VAL A 130 -6.29 0.43 -12.57
CA VAL A 130 -7.72 0.63 -12.28
C VAL A 130 -8.01 2.11 -12.07
N ASP A 131 -9.29 2.48 -12.14
CA ASP A 131 -9.69 3.84 -11.77
C ASP A 131 -9.43 4.12 -10.28
N LYS A 132 -9.04 5.35 -9.98
CA LYS A 132 -8.94 5.87 -8.61
C LYS A 132 -10.23 5.66 -7.79
N SER A 133 -11.39 5.68 -8.45
CA SER A 133 -12.68 5.42 -7.80
C SER A 133 -12.77 4.00 -7.21
N THR A 134 -12.11 3.03 -7.85
CA THR A 134 -12.01 1.64 -7.38
C THR A 134 -11.17 1.56 -6.10
N VAL A 135 -9.98 2.18 -6.10
CA VAL A 135 -9.11 2.25 -4.91
C VAL A 135 -9.81 2.96 -3.76
N LYS A 136 -10.49 4.09 -4.02
CA LYS A 136 -11.26 4.81 -3.01
C LYS A 136 -12.33 3.93 -2.35
N ARG A 137 -13.06 3.13 -3.13
CA ARG A 137 -14.07 2.18 -2.60
C ARG A 137 -13.43 1.08 -1.76
N ILE A 138 -12.27 0.58 -2.16
CA ILE A 138 -11.48 -0.41 -1.40
C ILE A 138 -11.06 0.17 -0.04
N VAL A 139 -10.41 1.34 -0.04
CA VAL A 139 -9.98 2.03 1.18
C VAL A 139 -11.16 2.25 2.13
N LYS A 140 -12.32 2.70 1.61
CA LYS A 140 -13.54 2.87 2.42
C LYS A 140 -14.00 1.56 3.07
N ARG A 141 -13.92 0.43 2.35
CA ARG A 141 -14.36 -0.88 2.84
C ARG A 141 -13.43 -1.45 3.90
N ILE A 142 -12.11 -1.24 3.75
CA ILE A 142 -11.12 -1.62 4.76
C ILE A 142 -11.37 -0.82 6.05
N LYS A 143 -11.50 0.51 5.94
CA LYS A 143 -11.86 1.37 7.08
C LYS A 143 -13.17 0.98 7.78
N ALA A 144 -14.18 0.61 7.01
CA ALA A 144 -15.47 0.19 7.57
C ALA A 144 -15.40 -1.09 8.40
N ARG A 145 -14.33 -1.89 8.25
CA ARG A 145 -14.04 -3.08 9.08
C ARG A 145 -13.19 -2.77 10.31
N GLY A 146 -12.74 -1.53 10.49
CA GLY A 146 -11.85 -1.12 11.58
C GLY A 146 -10.36 -1.23 11.25
N ASP A 147 -10.02 -1.69 10.05
CA ASP A 147 -8.64 -1.79 9.59
C ASP A 147 -8.13 -0.45 9.02
N SER A 148 -6.83 -0.16 9.17
CA SER A 148 -6.16 1.00 8.58
C SER A 148 -5.27 0.61 7.41
N ILE A 149 -5.09 1.51 6.43
CA ILE A 149 -4.13 1.35 5.34
C ILE A 149 -3.21 2.57 5.35
N PRO A 150 -1.87 2.39 5.41
CA PRO A 150 -0.92 3.49 5.49
C PRO A 150 -0.72 4.19 4.14
N THR A 151 -1.79 4.74 3.58
CA THR A 151 -1.71 5.61 2.40
C THR A 151 -1.21 7.00 2.81
N ARG A 152 -0.63 7.76 1.88
CA ARG A 152 -0.23 9.15 2.14
C ARG A 152 -1.38 10.00 2.67
N GLY A 153 -2.59 9.78 2.15
CA GLY A 153 -3.81 10.45 2.62
C GLY A 153 -4.14 10.15 4.08
N GLU A 154 -3.86 8.92 4.53
CA GLU A 154 -4.12 8.47 5.90
C GLU A 154 -3.07 9.00 6.88
N ILE A 155 -1.80 8.72 6.59
CA ILE A 155 -0.68 9.02 7.48
C ILE A 155 -0.46 10.53 7.64
N LYS A 156 -0.69 11.30 6.57
CA LYS A 156 -0.52 12.75 6.58
C LYS A 156 -1.83 13.50 6.78
N ASP A 157 -2.93 12.78 7.06
CA ASP A 157 -4.29 13.33 7.20
C ASP A 157 -4.65 14.30 6.06
N ILE A 158 -4.24 13.94 4.83
CA ILE A 158 -4.53 14.67 3.59
C ILE A 158 -5.93 14.22 3.12
N GLY A 159 -6.91 14.49 3.98
CA GLY A 159 -8.33 14.30 3.72
C GLY A 159 -9.04 15.66 3.74
N PRO A 160 -10.04 15.91 2.88
CA PRO A 160 -10.71 17.21 2.78
C PRO A 160 -11.64 17.55 3.97
N GLY A 161 -11.49 16.96 5.17
CA GLY A 161 -12.48 17.20 6.23
C GLY A 161 -12.20 16.80 7.67
N ILE A 162 -11.15 16.04 8.01
CA ILE A 162 -10.92 15.60 9.40
C ILE A 162 -9.88 16.50 10.08
N SER A 163 -8.66 16.61 9.55
CA SER A 163 -7.61 17.51 10.09
C SER A 163 -8.07 18.96 10.18
N HIS A 164 -8.60 19.52 9.09
CA HIS A 164 -8.97 20.92 9.01
C HIS A 164 -10.11 21.30 9.98
N LYS A 165 -11.16 20.46 10.07
CA LYS A 165 -12.27 20.67 11.00
C LYS A 165 -11.84 20.48 12.45
N ALA A 166 -11.13 19.40 12.77
CA ALA A 166 -10.64 19.14 14.13
C ALA A 166 -9.71 20.26 14.61
N ARG A 167 -8.83 20.75 13.73
CA ARG A 167 -7.93 21.87 14.03
C ARG A 167 -8.66 23.20 14.22
N ILE A 168 -9.66 23.50 13.39
CA ILE A 168 -10.52 24.68 13.58
C ILE A 168 -11.23 24.59 14.94
N ILE A 169 -11.88 23.46 15.25
CA ILE A 169 -12.60 23.26 16.52
C ILE A 169 -11.65 23.37 17.72
N GLU A 170 -10.47 22.77 17.65
CA GLU A 170 -9.45 22.87 18.72
C GLU A 170 -9.05 24.32 19.01
N LEU A 171 -8.77 25.12 17.97
CA LEU A 171 -8.40 26.53 18.12
C LEU A 171 -9.55 27.36 18.68
N LEU A 172 -10.78 27.07 18.28
CA LEU A 172 -11.98 27.72 18.82
C LEU A 172 -12.21 27.38 20.30
N LEU A 173 -12.02 26.11 20.70
CA LEU A 173 -12.07 25.69 22.11
C LEU A 173 -10.98 26.36 22.95
N LYS A 174 -9.83 26.69 22.35
CA LYS A 174 -8.75 27.48 22.96
C LYS A 174 -9.02 28.99 22.99
N ARG A 175 -10.26 29.42 22.70
CA ARG A 175 -10.72 30.83 22.76
C ARG A 175 -10.04 31.78 21.75
N TYR A 176 -9.43 31.25 20.69
CA TYR A 176 -8.97 32.09 19.58
C TYR A 176 -10.17 32.68 18.82
N GLN A 177 -10.05 33.93 18.39
CA GLN A 177 -11.07 34.59 17.57
C GLN A 177 -11.14 33.95 16.17
N PRO A 178 -12.31 33.92 15.52
CA PRO A 178 -12.46 33.34 14.18
C PRO A 178 -11.45 33.89 13.15
N THR A 179 -11.15 35.18 13.24
CA THR A 179 -10.14 35.87 12.42
C THR A 179 -8.73 35.32 12.66
N GLU A 180 -8.38 35.02 13.91
CA GLU A 180 -7.09 34.40 14.28
C GLU A 180 -7.02 32.94 13.82
N VAL A 181 -8.14 32.21 13.87
CA VAL A 181 -8.22 30.83 13.37
C VAL A 181 -8.00 30.80 11.87
N VAL A 182 -8.66 31.66 11.10
CA VAL A 182 -8.45 31.83 9.64
C VAL A 182 -6.96 32.03 9.33
N LEU A 183 -6.29 32.93 10.06
CA LEU A 183 -4.86 33.20 9.88
C LEU A 183 -4.00 31.97 10.19
N LYS A 184 -4.33 31.22 11.25
CA LYS A 184 -3.58 30.04 11.70
C LYS A 184 -3.83 28.78 10.86
N THR A 185 -5.00 28.66 10.23
CA THR A 185 -5.40 27.47 9.46
C THR A 185 -5.43 27.69 7.95
N LYS A 186 -5.20 28.92 7.48
CA LYS A 186 -5.29 29.34 6.06
C LYS A 186 -6.63 28.97 5.41
N HIS A 187 -7.71 29.04 6.18
CA HIS A 187 -9.07 28.81 5.69
C HIS A 187 -9.78 30.12 5.35
N SER A 188 -10.85 30.06 4.57
CA SER A 188 -11.76 31.19 4.41
C SER A 188 -12.54 31.44 5.70
N LEU A 189 -12.87 32.70 5.97
CA LEU A 189 -13.70 33.07 7.12
C LEU A 189 -15.05 32.35 7.08
N SER A 190 -15.65 32.21 5.89
CA SER A 190 -16.88 31.44 5.67
C SER A 190 -16.79 29.96 6.08
N SER A 191 -15.60 29.34 5.97
CA SER A 191 -15.40 27.95 6.39
C SER A 191 -15.31 27.81 7.91
N VAL A 192 -14.90 28.87 8.61
CA VAL A 192 -14.75 28.92 10.07
C VAL A 192 -16.04 29.38 10.75
N THR A 193 -16.74 30.37 10.20
CA THR A 193 -18.00 30.91 10.75
C THR A 193 -19.15 29.91 10.74
N ARG A 194 -19.11 28.93 9.83
CA ARG A 194 -20.08 27.82 9.78
C ARG A 194 -20.16 26.98 11.07
N TYR A 195 -19.16 27.06 11.95
CA TYR A 195 -19.18 26.41 13.26
C TYR A 195 -19.87 27.24 14.36
N PHE A 196 -20.30 28.47 14.05
CA PHE A 196 -21.00 29.37 14.97
C PHE A 196 -22.47 29.58 14.60
N GLU A 197 -22.85 29.29 13.36
CA GLU A 197 -24.17 29.61 12.80
C GLU A 197 -25.15 28.41 12.79
N ASN A 198 -24.93 27.41 13.64
CA ASN A 198 -25.87 26.31 13.89
C ASN A 198 -26.10 26.13 15.40
#